data_AF-A0A2T2RX24-F1
#
_entry.id   AF-A0A2T2RX24-F1
#
_cell.length_a   1.000
_cell.length_b   1.000
_cell.length_c   1.000
_cell.angle_alpha   90.00
_cell.angle_beta   90.00
_cell.angle_gamma   90.00
#
_symmetry.space_group_name_H-M   'P 1'
#
loop_
_entity.id
_entity.type
_entity.pdbx_description
1 polymer ?
#
loop_
_entity_poly.entity_id
_entity_poly.type
_entity_poly.pdbx_seq_one_letter_code
_entity_poly.pdbx_strand_id
1 'polypeptide(L)'
;AQAQQVPDDQKDFHYGILYADVFPVGTAGIPPTLLMDDMYHFLPDYLQQYYQKYCRGEDDVLIQLGITFQRSMYNVTSAVIQALREALLYPLDDPNPKHLMANRQFFEAQMDRFKRPEARLRDIQQQDYR
;
A
#
# COMPACT_ATOMS: atom_id res chain seq x y z
N ALA A 1 13.30 13.44 -20.04
CA ALA A 1 14.35 12.52 -20.49
C ALA A 1 15.69 12.80 -19.80
N GLN A 2 16.32 13.96 -20.00
CA GLN A 2 17.66 14.26 -19.48
C GLN A 2 17.81 14.18 -17.95
N ALA A 3 16.75 14.49 -17.19
CA ALA A 3 16.77 14.42 -15.73
C ALA A 3 16.68 12.99 -15.15
N GLN A 4 16.35 11.98 -15.98
CA GLN A 4 16.27 10.55 -15.60
C GLN A 4 15.46 10.24 -14.32
N GLN A 5 14.45 11.06 -14.01
CA GLN A 5 13.60 10.88 -12.82
C GLN A 5 12.56 9.77 -12.97
N VAL A 6 12.24 9.39 -14.22
CA VAL A 6 11.37 8.26 -14.53
C VAL A 6 12.25 7.13 -15.06
N PRO A 7 12.13 5.89 -14.53
CA PRO A 7 12.88 4.75 -15.06
C PRO A 7 12.61 4.53 -16.56
N ASP A 8 13.63 4.07 -17.29
CA ASP A 8 13.47 3.72 -18.71
C ASP A 8 12.77 2.35 -18.86
N ASP A 9 13.04 1.43 -17.94
CA ASP A 9 12.46 0.09 -17.92
C ASP A 9 11.13 0.05 -17.14
N GLN A 10 10.07 -0.46 -17.76
CA GLN A 10 8.74 -0.55 -17.12
C GLN A 10 8.71 -1.39 -15.84
N LYS A 11 9.54 -2.43 -15.74
CA LYS A 11 9.63 -3.30 -14.53
C LYS A 11 10.06 -2.52 -13.28
N ASP A 12 10.68 -1.36 -13.46
CA ASP A 12 11.18 -0.50 -12.39
C ASP A 12 10.21 0.60 -11.99
N PHE A 13 9.01 0.66 -12.61
CA PHE A 13 7.99 1.62 -12.26
C PHE A 13 7.44 1.34 -10.86
N HIS A 14 7.50 2.36 -10.00
CA HIS A 14 7.13 2.29 -8.59
C HIS A 14 6.15 3.42 -8.24
N TYR A 15 5.12 3.59 -9.07
CA TYR A 15 4.11 4.65 -8.93
C TYR A 15 2.73 4.13 -8.50
N GLY A 16 2.64 2.83 -8.20
CA GLY A 16 1.41 2.21 -7.71
C GLY A 16 1.09 2.61 -6.27
N ILE A 17 -0.13 2.28 -5.81
CA ILE A 17 -0.65 2.70 -4.50
C ILE A 17 0.25 2.35 -3.31
N LEU A 18 1.01 1.24 -3.35
CA LEU A 18 1.93 0.87 -2.27
C LEU A 18 3.15 1.81 -2.14
N TYR A 19 3.45 2.57 -3.18
CA TYR A 19 4.55 3.55 -3.24
C TYR A 19 4.04 5.00 -3.27
N ALA A 20 2.74 5.20 -3.49
CA ALA A 20 2.16 6.53 -3.63
C ALA A 20 2.35 7.38 -2.36
N ASP A 21 2.74 8.64 -2.56
CA ASP A 21 2.55 9.68 -1.54
C ASP A 21 1.10 10.15 -1.59
N VAL A 22 0.39 10.03 -0.47
CA VAL A 22 -1.04 10.33 -0.37
C VAL A 22 -1.32 11.68 0.31
N PHE A 23 -0.31 12.35 0.86
CA PHE A 23 -0.48 13.71 1.41
C PHE A 23 -0.86 14.77 0.38
N PRO A 24 -0.40 14.75 -0.88
CA PRO A 24 -0.81 15.75 -1.87
C PRO A 24 -2.15 15.40 -2.55
N VAL A 25 -2.90 14.39 -2.08
CA VAL A 25 -4.25 14.11 -2.57
C VAL A 25 -5.14 15.35 -2.42
N GLY A 26 -5.93 15.66 -3.45
CA GLY A 26 -6.72 16.90 -3.52
C GLY A 26 -6.01 18.05 -4.25
N THR A 27 -4.75 17.88 -4.64
CA THR A 27 -3.99 18.88 -5.41
C THR A 27 -3.94 18.55 -6.91
N ALA A 28 -3.57 19.53 -7.74
CA ALA A 28 -3.49 19.37 -9.18
C ALA A 28 -2.41 18.36 -9.60
N GLY A 29 -2.74 17.48 -10.55
CA GLY A 29 -1.79 16.53 -11.13
C GLY A 29 -1.53 15.27 -10.29
N ILE A 30 -2.34 15.00 -9.25
CA ILE A 30 -2.26 13.80 -8.41
C ILE A 30 -3.41 12.84 -8.74
N PRO A 31 -3.18 11.77 -9.53
CA PRO A 31 -4.25 10.89 -10.02
C PRO A 31 -5.10 10.19 -8.95
N PRO A 32 -4.55 9.71 -7.81
CA PRO A 32 -5.35 9.06 -6.77
C PRO A 32 -6.50 9.91 -6.22
N THR A 33 -6.42 11.24 -6.36
CA THR A 33 -7.47 12.18 -5.94
C THR A 33 -8.84 11.82 -6.51
N LEU A 34 -8.91 11.42 -7.79
CA LEU A 34 -10.19 11.11 -8.43
C LEU A 34 -10.89 9.92 -7.78
N LEU A 35 -10.12 8.90 -7.38
CA LEU A 35 -10.67 7.73 -6.70
C LEU A 35 -11.04 8.06 -5.25
N MET A 36 -10.24 8.86 -4.55
CA MET A 36 -10.57 9.24 -3.16
C MET A 36 -11.84 10.07 -3.10
N ASP A 37 -12.03 10.98 -4.05
CA ASP A 37 -13.26 11.77 -4.18
C ASP A 37 -14.48 10.86 -4.46
N ASP A 38 -14.36 9.94 -5.43
CA ASP A 38 -15.43 8.97 -5.73
C ASP A 38 -15.78 8.11 -4.50
N MET A 39 -14.78 7.57 -3.80
CA MET A 39 -14.96 6.75 -2.61
C MET A 39 -15.55 7.53 -1.42
N TYR A 40 -15.26 8.82 -1.29
CA TYR A 40 -15.73 9.64 -0.19
C TYR A 40 -17.26 9.70 -0.12
N HIS A 41 -17.93 9.76 -1.28
CA HIS A 41 -19.39 9.76 -1.39
C HIS A 41 -20.06 8.49 -0.82
N PHE A 42 -19.30 7.41 -0.67
CA PHE A 42 -19.77 6.11 -0.18
C PHE A 42 -19.15 5.72 1.16
N LEU A 43 -18.60 6.69 1.90
CA LEU A 43 -17.94 6.43 3.18
C LEU A 43 -18.99 6.01 4.24
N PRO A 44 -18.78 4.90 4.96
CA PRO A 44 -19.68 4.50 6.03
C PRO A 44 -19.55 5.42 7.26
N ASP A 45 -20.66 5.63 7.98
CA ASP A 45 -20.75 6.57 9.12
C ASP A 45 -19.64 6.39 10.16
N TYR A 46 -19.26 5.14 10.46
CA TYR A 46 -18.23 4.88 11.47
C TYR A 46 -16.84 5.39 11.05
N LEU A 47 -16.52 5.42 9.74
CA LEU A 47 -15.28 6.00 9.24
C LEU A 47 -15.36 7.52 9.20
N GLN A 48 -16.51 8.10 8.84
CA GLN A 48 -16.70 9.54 8.87
C GLN A 48 -16.51 10.09 10.29
N GLN A 49 -17.17 9.48 11.27
CA GLN A 49 -17.02 9.81 12.69
C GLN A 49 -15.61 9.55 13.21
N TYR A 50 -14.90 8.60 12.62
CA TYR A 50 -13.51 8.34 12.96
C TYR A 50 -12.61 9.48 12.47
N TYR A 51 -12.68 9.86 11.19
CA TYR A 51 -11.86 10.93 10.61
C TYR A 51 -12.11 12.29 11.26
N GLN A 52 -13.36 12.59 11.63
CA GLN A 52 -13.72 13.81 12.36
C GLN A 52 -12.96 14.00 13.69
N LYS A 53 -12.45 12.92 14.31
CA LYS A 53 -11.73 12.97 15.59
C LYS A 53 -10.23 13.21 15.45
N TYR A 54 -9.69 13.17 14.24
CA TYR A 54 -8.25 13.27 13.98
C TYR A 54 -7.92 14.40 12.99
N CYS A 55 -6.65 14.80 12.98
CA CYS A 55 -6.07 15.78 12.07
C CYS A 55 -6.94 17.04 11.92
N ARG A 56 -7.38 17.38 10.70
CA ARG A 56 -8.21 18.57 10.42
C ARG A 56 -9.70 18.24 10.26
N GLY A 57 -10.15 17.12 10.83
CA GLY A 57 -11.54 16.70 10.79
C GLY A 57 -12.01 16.42 9.36
N GLU A 58 -12.93 17.21 8.84
CA GLU A 58 -13.46 17.05 7.49
C GLU A 58 -12.58 17.72 6.41
N ASP A 59 -11.74 18.71 6.79
CA ASP A 59 -10.96 19.51 5.83
C ASP A 59 -9.88 18.72 5.10
N ASP A 60 -9.38 17.63 5.71
CA ASP A 60 -8.36 16.74 5.14
C ASP A 60 -8.86 15.30 4.96
N VAL A 61 -10.18 15.12 4.88
CA VAL A 61 -10.79 13.79 4.81
C VAL A 61 -10.29 12.95 3.64
N LEU A 62 -9.97 13.56 2.50
CA LEU A 62 -9.43 12.86 1.33
C LEU A 62 -8.01 12.31 1.57
N ILE A 63 -7.20 13.01 2.38
CA ILE A 63 -5.86 12.55 2.76
C ILE A 63 -5.99 11.37 3.73
N GLN A 64 -6.83 11.52 4.77
CA GLN A 64 -7.09 10.44 5.74
C GLN A 64 -7.69 9.19 5.05
N LEU A 65 -8.58 9.39 4.08
CA LEU A 65 -9.13 8.32 3.24
C LEU A 65 -8.05 7.69 2.36
N GLY A 66 -7.17 8.49 1.75
CA GLY A 66 -6.02 8.02 0.97
C GLY A 66 -5.10 7.10 1.76
N ILE A 67 -4.77 7.47 3.00
CA ILE A 67 -3.95 6.65 3.90
C ILE A 67 -4.68 5.35 4.27
N THR A 68 -5.97 5.42 4.59
CA THR A 68 -6.78 4.24 4.96
C THR A 68 -6.96 3.29 3.76
N PHE A 69 -7.12 3.84 2.56
CA PHE A 69 -7.15 3.08 1.32
C PHE A 69 -5.79 2.40 1.07
N GLN A 70 -4.69 3.11 1.24
CA GLN A 70 -3.35 2.54 1.09
C GLN A 70 -3.12 1.38 2.08
N ARG A 71 -3.50 1.53 3.36
CA ARG A 71 -3.46 0.43 4.36
C ARG A 71 -4.30 -0.77 3.91
N SER A 72 -5.49 -0.53 3.36
CA SER A 72 -6.34 -1.60 2.80
C SER A 72 -5.66 -2.31 1.63
N MET A 73 -5.00 -1.58 0.73
CA MET A 73 -4.28 -2.16 -0.41
C MET A 73 -3.05 -2.98 0.00
N TYR A 74 -2.40 -2.63 1.11
CA TYR A 74 -1.38 -3.48 1.73
C TYR A 74 -1.95 -4.82 2.22
N ASN A 75 -3.14 -4.81 2.85
CA ASN A 75 -3.81 -6.04 3.25
C ASN A 75 -4.22 -6.89 2.04
N VAL A 76 -4.77 -6.27 0.99
CA VAL A 76 -5.09 -6.96 -0.27
C VAL A 76 -3.84 -7.59 -0.89
N THR A 77 -2.74 -6.84 -0.95
CA THR A 77 -1.47 -7.34 -1.50
C THR A 77 -0.89 -8.48 -0.66
N SER A 78 -0.99 -8.37 0.67
CA SER A 78 -0.59 -9.44 1.59
C SER A 78 -1.40 -10.72 1.34
N ALA A 79 -2.71 -10.60 1.14
CA ALA A 79 -3.57 -11.73 0.79
C ALA A 79 -3.15 -12.38 -0.55
N VAL A 80 -2.82 -11.56 -1.56
CA VAL A 80 -2.31 -12.05 -2.85
C VAL A 80 -0.99 -12.81 -2.66
N ILE A 81 -0.05 -12.27 -1.87
CA ILE A 81 1.24 -12.91 -1.58
C ILE A 81 1.03 -14.26 -0.86
N GLN A 82 0.12 -14.31 0.10
CA GLN A 82 -0.21 -15.55 0.81
C GLN A 82 -0.86 -16.59 -0.11
N ALA A 83 -1.85 -16.19 -0.90
CA ALA A 83 -2.53 -17.08 -1.85
C ALA A 83 -1.55 -17.60 -2.92
N LEU A 84 -0.63 -16.77 -3.41
CA LEU A 84 0.38 -17.18 -4.38
C LEU A 84 1.35 -18.21 -3.78
N ARG A 85 1.78 -18.01 -2.53
CA ARG A 85 2.58 -19.00 -1.81
C ARG A 85 1.81 -20.31 -1.62
N GLU A 86 0.56 -20.25 -1.21
CA GLU A 86 -0.28 -21.45 -1.03
C GLU A 86 -0.49 -22.21 -2.35
N ALA A 87 -0.66 -21.49 -3.47
CA ALA A 87 -0.88 -22.10 -4.78
C ALA A 87 0.38 -22.75 -5.38
N LEU A 88 1.57 -22.22 -5.08
CA LEU A 88 2.81 -22.60 -5.76
C LEU A 88 3.85 -23.28 -4.88
N LEU A 89 3.70 -23.21 -3.55
CA LEU A 89 4.70 -23.67 -2.58
C LEU A 89 4.03 -24.54 -1.51
N TYR A 90 4.45 -24.38 -0.24
CA TYR A 90 4.14 -25.30 0.84
C TYR A 90 3.27 -24.64 1.93
N PRO A 91 2.47 -25.41 2.69
CA PRO A 91 1.78 -24.93 3.88
C PRO A 91 2.73 -24.33 4.93
N LEU A 92 2.20 -23.52 5.85
CA LEU A 92 3.03 -22.88 6.90
C LEU A 92 3.39 -23.85 8.03
N ASP A 93 2.57 -24.88 8.22
CA ASP A 93 2.68 -25.93 9.20
C ASP A 93 3.37 -27.20 8.65
N ASP A 94 4.03 -27.08 7.50
CA ASP A 94 4.80 -28.18 6.91
C ASP A 94 6.01 -28.52 7.80
N PRO A 95 6.17 -29.79 8.24
CA PRO A 95 7.25 -30.18 9.14
C PRO A 95 8.63 -30.22 8.45
N ASN A 96 8.71 -30.17 7.12
CA ASN A 96 9.96 -30.24 6.39
C ASN A 96 10.67 -28.87 6.39
N PRO A 97 11.87 -28.76 7.00
CA PRO A 97 12.59 -27.48 7.05
C PRO A 97 12.98 -26.94 5.66
N LYS A 98 13.14 -27.80 4.65
CA LYS A 98 13.41 -27.35 3.27
C LYS A 98 12.20 -26.68 2.62
N HIS A 99 10.98 -27.15 2.93
CA HIS A 99 9.75 -26.55 2.45
C HIS A 99 9.53 -25.16 3.06
N LEU A 100 9.75 -25.03 4.37
CA LEU A 100 9.68 -23.75 5.06
C LEU A 100 10.74 -22.76 4.55
N MET A 101 11.93 -23.26 4.17
CA MET A 101 12.97 -22.42 3.56
C MET A 101 12.55 -21.89 2.19
N ALA A 102 11.91 -22.70 1.35
CA ALA A 102 11.40 -22.24 0.05
C ALA A 102 10.34 -21.13 0.22
N ASN A 103 9.44 -21.29 1.20
CA ASN A 103 8.47 -20.24 1.55
C ASN A 103 9.19 -18.95 2.00
N ARG A 104 10.22 -19.06 2.85
CA ARG A 104 11.01 -17.90 3.29
C ARG A 104 11.64 -17.17 2.11
N GLN A 105 12.33 -17.88 1.21
CA GLN A 105 12.97 -17.28 0.03
C GLN A 105 11.95 -16.55 -0.87
N PHE A 106 10.77 -17.14 -1.05
CA PHE A 106 9.69 -16.48 -1.77
C PHE A 106 9.25 -15.18 -1.10
N PHE A 107 9.01 -15.20 0.22
CA PHE A 107 8.62 -13.99 0.94
C PHE A 107 9.73 -12.92 0.93
N GLU A 108 10.99 -13.32 1.09
CA GLU A 108 12.15 -12.42 0.96
C GLU A 108 12.17 -11.76 -0.41
N ALA A 109 11.98 -12.52 -1.50
CA ALA A 109 11.92 -11.95 -2.85
C ALA A 109 10.75 -10.97 -3.04
N GLN A 110 9.58 -11.20 -2.42
CA GLN A 110 8.49 -10.23 -2.45
C GLN A 110 8.82 -8.97 -1.63
N MET A 111 9.46 -9.13 -0.47
CA MET A 111 9.85 -8.01 0.40
C MET A 111 10.99 -7.18 -0.20
N ASP A 112 11.87 -7.80 -0.97
CA ASP A 112 12.98 -7.12 -1.65
C ASP A 112 12.50 -6.03 -2.61
N ARG A 113 11.28 -6.17 -3.15
CA ARG A 113 10.65 -5.13 -3.96
C ARG A 113 10.46 -3.83 -3.18
N PHE A 114 10.16 -3.92 -1.88
CA PHE A 114 9.96 -2.78 -0.97
C PHE A 114 11.24 -2.26 -0.32
N LYS A 115 12.42 -2.75 -0.69
CA LYS A 115 13.71 -2.17 -0.23
C LYS A 115 14.00 -0.79 -0.83
N ARG A 116 13.24 -0.39 -1.87
CA ARG A 116 13.34 0.92 -2.50
C ARG A 116 12.93 2.02 -1.50
N PRO A 117 13.64 3.17 -1.47
CA PRO A 117 13.37 4.23 -0.51
C PRO A 117 11.98 4.86 -0.65
N GLU A 118 11.36 4.77 -1.84
CA GLU A 118 10.02 5.30 -2.12
C GLU A 118 8.89 4.42 -1.54
N ALA A 119 9.21 3.21 -1.06
CA ALA A 119 8.20 2.28 -0.54
C ALA A 119 7.61 2.77 0.80
N ARG A 120 6.28 2.79 0.90
CA ARG A 120 5.55 3.29 2.08
C ARG A 120 5.30 2.25 3.17
N LEU A 121 5.87 1.05 3.05
CA LEU A 121 5.58 -0.08 3.94
C LEU A 121 5.96 0.22 5.40
N ARG A 122 7.01 1.00 5.64
CA ARG A 122 7.40 1.39 6.99
C ARG A 122 6.49 2.48 7.54
N ASP A 123 6.09 3.44 6.71
CA ASP A 123 5.21 4.55 7.07
C ASP A 123 3.84 4.03 7.52
N ILE A 124 3.22 3.15 6.72
CA ILE A 124 1.88 2.61 7.00
C ILE A 124 1.79 1.71 8.24
N GLN A 125 2.93 1.22 8.75
CA GLN A 125 2.99 0.47 10.01
C GLN A 125 2.95 1.38 11.24
N GLN A 126 3.20 2.68 11.08
CA GLN A 126 3.13 3.65 12.17
C GLN A 126 1.67 4.01 12.47
N GLN A 127 1.33 4.03 13.76
CA GLN A 127 -0.05 4.31 14.20
C GLN A 127 -0.44 5.79 14.01
N ASP A 128 0.55 6.67 14.04
CA ASP A 128 0.49 8.12 13.88
C ASP A 128 0.61 8.58 12.42
N TYR A 129 0.86 7.69 11.45
CA TYR A 129 0.82 8.03 10.03
C TYR A 129 -0.62 8.34 9.58
N ARG A 130 -0.93 9.64 9.48
CA ARG A 130 -2.25 10.25 9.21
C ARG A 130 -2.12 11.60 8.53
#